data_AF-A0A8B6XZQ6-F1
#
_entry.id   AF-A0A8B6XZQ6-F1
#
_cell.length_a   1.000
_cell.length_b   1.000
_cell.length_c   1.000
_cell.angle_alpha   90.00
_cell.angle_beta   90.00
_cell.angle_gamma   90.00
#
_symmetry.space_group_name_H-M   'P 1'
#
loop_
_entity.id
_entity.type
_entity.pdbx_description
1 polymer ?
#
loop_
_entity_poly.entity_id
_entity_poly.type
_entity_poly.pdbx_seq_one_letter_code
_entity_poly.pdbx_strand_id
1 'polypeptide(L)'
;MIRIIVNCTNAEARRIRLEWVDTTVNELYEFIGVLLLAGVFHYKNQSIKELWSKLDGIPIFSTSMQRDRFVNLRRCIRFDEKETKNQKRFEDKFAPLRNIMEMFTTKCKSNYNPSAYLTVDEQLVTFRGRCPFKIIQTSVRLNTAFIKGKISENFR
;
A
#
# COMPACT_ATOMS: atom_id res chain seq x y z
N MET A 1 -11.72 -1.01 -7.54
CA MET A 1 -10.46 -0.92 -6.76
C MET A 1 -9.90 -2.30 -6.46
N ILE A 2 -10.50 -3.10 -5.57
CA ILE A 2 -9.92 -4.40 -5.12
C ILE A 2 -9.62 -5.38 -6.27
N ARG A 3 -10.52 -5.52 -7.24
CA ARG A 3 -10.35 -6.38 -8.43
C ARG A 3 -9.14 -5.99 -9.28
N ILE A 4 -8.84 -4.70 -9.38
CA ILE A 4 -7.67 -4.19 -10.13
C ILE A 4 -6.39 -4.68 -9.45
N ILE A 5 -6.33 -4.58 -8.12
CA ILE A 5 -5.18 -5.02 -7.33
C ILE A 5 -4.97 -6.52 -7.48
N VAL A 6 -6.05 -7.32 -7.43
CA VAL A 6 -5.99 -8.78 -7.66
C VAL A 6 -5.39 -9.09 -9.03
N ASN A 7 -5.93 -8.51 -10.10
CA ASN A 7 -5.47 -8.76 -11.46
C ASN A 7 -3.98 -8.37 -11.64
N CYS A 8 -3.61 -7.19 -11.16
CA CYS A 8 -2.23 -6.71 -11.24
C CYS A 8 -1.25 -7.58 -10.44
N THR A 9 -1.69 -8.08 -9.27
CA THR A 9 -0.88 -8.92 -8.39
C THR A 9 -0.65 -10.30 -9.00
N ASN A 10 -1.68 -10.92 -9.58
CA ASN A 10 -1.55 -12.20 -10.28
C ASN A 10 -0.68 -12.09 -11.54
N ALA A 11 -0.79 -10.99 -12.28
CA ALA A 11 0.09 -10.73 -13.42
C ALA A 11 1.56 -10.61 -12.99
N GLU A 12 1.85 -9.93 -11.88
CA GLU A 12 3.22 -9.81 -11.37
C GLU A 12 3.78 -11.13 -10.84
N ALA A 13 2.97 -11.92 -10.14
CA ALA A 13 3.39 -13.21 -9.60
C ALA A 13 3.81 -14.18 -10.71
N ARG A 14 3.01 -14.26 -11.79
CA ARG A 14 3.36 -15.03 -13.00
C ARG A 14 4.65 -14.51 -13.63
N ARG A 15 4.85 -13.19 -13.66
CA ARG A 15 6.06 -12.57 -14.23
C ARG A 15 7.34 -12.93 -13.48
N ILE A 16 7.29 -12.96 -12.15
CA ILE A 16 8.47 -13.31 -11.33
C ILE A 16 8.69 -14.83 -11.22
N ARG A 17 7.89 -15.65 -11.93
CA ARG A 17 7.96 -17.12 -11.94
C ARG A 17 7.93 -17.74 -10.55
N LEU A 18 7.14 -17.14 -9.66
CA LEU A 18 6.86 -17.74 -8.37
C LEU A 18 5.90 -18.91 -8.58
N GLU A 19 6.07 -20.02 -7.86
CA GLU A 19 5.01 -21.03 -7.74
C GLU A 19 3.80 -20.35 -7.09
N TRP A 20 2.82 -20.01 -7.93
CA TRP A 20 1.76 -19.08 -7.57
C TRP A 20 0.40 -19.68 -7.85
N VAL A 21 -0.40 -19.72 -6.80
CA VAL A 21 -1.86 -19.84 -6.93
C VAL A 21 -2.43 -18.43 -6.98
N ASP A 22 -3.24 -18.18 -8.00
CA ASP A 22 -3.87 -16.87 -8.22
C ASP A 22 -4.62 -16.40 -6.98
N THR A 23 -4.33 -15.18 -6.56
CA THR A 23 -5.01 -14.55 -5.44
C THR A 23 -6.44 -14.19 -5.83
N THR A 24 -7.34 -14.28 -4.86
CA THR A 24 -8.75 -13.94 -5.03
C THR A 24 -9.06 -12.62 -4.33
N VAL A 25 -10.25 -12.09 -4.58
CA VAL A 25 -10.74 -10.91 -3.86
C VAL A 25 -10.81 -11.17 -2.35
N ASN A 26 -11.26 -12.36 -1.93
CA ASN A 26 -11.39 -12.72 -0.52
C ASN A 26 -10.01 -12.81 0.16
N GLU A 27 -9.05 -13.48 -0.49
CA GLU A 27 -7.69 -13.58 0.05
C GLU A 27 -7.02 -12.20 0.15
N LEU A 28 -7.29 -11.29 -0.79
CA LEU A 28 -6.77 -9.93 -0.69
C LEU A 28 -7.44 -9.14 0.46
N TYR A 29 -8.72 -9.39 0.76
CA TYR A 29 -9.35 -8.83 1.96
C TYR A 29 -8.75 -9.40 3.25
N GLU A 30 -8.46 -10.70 3.32
CA GLU A 30 -7.75 -11.32 4.44
C GLU A 30 -6.36 -10.68 4.62
N PHE A 31 -5.63 -10.48 3.53
CA PHE A 31 -4.33 -9.80 3.56
C PHE A 31 -4.44 -8.38 4.12
N ILE A 32 -5.45 -7.61 3.70
CA ILE A 32 -5.71 -6.26 4.24
C ILE A 32 -6.08 -6.35 5.72
N GLY A 33 -6.90 -7.32 6.12
CA GLY A 33 -7.25 -7.58 7.52
C GLY A 33 -6.03 -7.84 8.39
N VAL A 34 -5.09 -8.67 7.91
CA VAL A 34 -3.81 -8.93 8.58
C VAL A 34 -2.98 -7.65 8.72
N LEU A 35 -2.95 -6.78 7.71
CA LEU A 35 -2.27 -5.48 7.82
C LEU A 35 -2.92 -4.55 8.85
N LEU A 36 -4.25 -4.53 8.93
CA LEU A 36 -4.99 -3.75 9.92
C LEU A 36 -4.72 -4.27 11.33
N LEU A 37 -4.75 -5.58 11.54
CA LEU A 37 -4.39 -6.23 12.80
C LEU A 37 -2.96 -5.89 13.22
N ALA A 38 -1.99 -5.95 12.30
CA ALA A 38 -0.62 -5.53 12.58
C ALA A 38 -0.55 -4.07 13.06
N GLY A 39 -1.39 -3.19 12.52
CA GLY A 39 -1.54 -1.81 13.00
C GLY A 39 -2.04 -1.71 14.44
N VAL A 40 -3.10 -2.48 14.76
CA VAL A 40 -3.70 -2.54 16.12
C VAL A 40 -2.70 -3.04 17.16
N PHE A 41 -1.92 -4.07 16.83
CA PHE A 41 -0.90 -4.62 17.73
C PHE A 41 0.41 -3.79 17.75
N HIS A 42 0.43 -2.58 17.17
CA HIS A 42 1.58 -1.67 17.14
C HIS A 42 2.90 -2.32 16.68
N TYR A 43 2.80 -3.18 15.67
CA TYR A 43 3.83 -4.10 15.21
C TYR A 43 5.07 -3.45 14.54
N LYS A 44 5.33 -2.16 14.73
CA LYS A 44 6.31 -1.37 13.95
C LYS A 44 7.76 -1.91 13.98
N ASN A 45 8.14 -2.70 14.99
CA ASN A 45 9.51 -3.15 15.24
C ASN A 45 9.71 -4.68 15.37
N GLN A 46 8.66 -5.49 15.20
CA GLN A 46 8.80 -6.95 15.31
C GLN A 46 9.00 -7.58 13.93
N SER A 47 9.64 -8.76 13.89
CA SER A 47 9.92 -9.46 12.63
C SER A 47 8.71 -10.27 12.16
N ILE A 48 8.55 -10.51 10.84
CA ILE A 48 7.40 -11.29 10.31
C ILE A 48 7.43 -12.71 10.89
N LYS A 49 8.61 -13.20 11.26
CA LYS A 49 8.78 -14.50 11.91
C LYS A 49 8.16 -14.53 13.31
N GLU A 50 8.27 -13.45 14.08
CA GLU A 50 7.71 -13.35 15.43
C GLU A 50 6.18 -13.41 15.43
N LEU A 51 5.51 -12.65 14.56
CA LEU A 51 4.04 -12.65 14.47
C LEU A 51 3.45 -14.04 14.20
N TRP A 52 4.14 -14.82 13.36
CA TRP A 52 3.76 -16.17 12.98
C TRP A 52 4.52 -17.24 13.78
N SER A 53 5.17 -16.88 14.90
CA SER A 53 5.84 -17.83 15.77
C SER A 53 4.81 -18.77 16.39
N LYS A 54 5.15 -20.06 16.50
CA LYS A 54 4.29 -21.03 17.18
C LYS A 54 4.36 -20.90 18.71
N LEU A 55 5.43 -20.30 19.24
CA LEU A 55 5.68 -20.17 20.68
C LEU A 55 5.12 -18.85 21.19
N ASP A 56 5.54 -17.74 20.58
CA ASP A 56 5.28 -16.37 21.05
C ASP A 56 4.46 -15.55 20.06
N GLY A 57 3.96 -16.17 18.99
CA GLY A 57 3.18 -15.47 17.98
C GLY A 57 1.75 -15.25 18.44
N ILE A 58 1.06 -14.34 17.74
CA ILE A 58 -0.34 -14.05 18.03
C ILE A 58 -1.19 -14.97 17.14
N PRO A 59 -1.99 -15.91 17.69
CA PRO A 59 -2.65 -16.96 16.91
C PRO A 59 -3.53 -16.43 15.77
N ILE A 60 -4.14 -15.26 15.93
CA ILE A 60 -5.00 -14.65 14.91
C ILE A 60 -4.28 -14.45 13.56
N PHE A 61 -2.96 -14.21 13.55
CA PHE A 61 -2.21 -14.02 12.32
C PHE A 61 -2.02 -15.33 11.56
N SER A 62 -1.65 -16.41 12.26
CA SER A 62 -1.45 -17.73 11.66
C SER A 62 -2.76 -18.40 11.26
N THR A 63 -3.85 -18.13 11.98
CA THR A 63 -5.20 -18.57 11.62
C THR A 63 -5.74 -17.82 10.39
N SER A 64 -5.47 -16.51 10.27
CA SER A 64 -5.98 -15.71 9.15
C SER A 64 -5.25 -15.99 7.83
N MET A 65 -3.92 -16.11 7.85
CA MET A 65 -3.14 -16.34 6.63
C MET A 65 -1.81 -17.02 6.95
N GLN A 66 -1.38 -17.95 6.11
CA GLN A 66 -0.06 -18.56 6.29
C GLN A 66 1.07 -17.54 6.07
N ARG A 67 2.13 -17.60 6.90
CA ARG A 67 3.26 -16.67 6.87
C ARG A 67 3.87 -16.52 5.48
N ASP A 68 4.17 -17.64 4.83
CA ASP A 68 4.86 -17.63 3.55
C ASP A 68 3.96 -17.09 2.44
N ARG A 69 2.64 -17.33 2.54
CA ARG A 69 1.65 -16.72 1.64
C ARG A 69 1.59 -15.20 1.83
N PHE A 70 1.56 -14.71 3.07
CA PHE A 70 1.62 -13.27 3.38
C PHE A 70 2.90 -12.62 2.81
N VAL A 71 4.06 -13.27 2.97
CA VAL A 71 5.33 -12.79 2.42
C VAL A 71 5.30 -12.75 0.89
N ASN A 72 4.73 -13.77 0.24
CA ASN A 72 4.60 -13.84 -1.20
C ASN A 72 3.64 -12.77 -1.75
N LEU A 73 2.47 -12.59 -1.14
CA LEU A 73 1.52 -11.52 -1.48
C LEU A 73 2.18 -10.15 -1.33
N ARG A 74 2.83 -9.87 -0.20
CA ARG A 74 3.54 -8.61 0.05
C ARG A 74 4.57 -8.29 -1.03
N ARG A 75 5.25 -9.29 -1.59
CA ARG A 75 6.22 -9.11 -2.69
C ARG A 75 5.54 -8.82 -4.04
N CYS A 76 4.39 -9.44 -4.28
CA CYS A 76 3.71 -9.42 -5.58
C CYS A 76 2.66 -8.31 -5.72
N ILE A 77 2.22 -7.66 -4.63
CA ILE A 77 1.19 -6.62 -4.70
C ILE A 77 1.55 -5.53 -5.70
N ARG A 78 0.67 -5.32 -6.67
CA ARG A 78 0.76 -4.25 -7.67
C ARG A 78 -0.60 -3.55 -7.83
N PHE A 79 -0.54 -2.30 -8.27
CA PHE A 79 -1.69 -1.42 -8.43
C PHE A 79 -1.91 -0.97 -9.88
N ASP A 80 -1.03 -1.40 -10.79
CA ASP A 80 -1.01 -0.98 -12.18
C ASP A 80 -0.38 -2.08 -13.06
N GLU A 81 -0.94 -2.25 -14.26
CA GLU A 81 -0.50 -3.22 -15.25
C GLU A 81 0.76 -2.73 -15.96
N LYS A 82 1.72 -3.63 -16.18
CA LYS A 82 3.05 -3.25 -16.68
C LYS A 82 3.03 -2.77 -18.14
N GLU A 83 2.06 -3.20 -18.94
CA GLU A 83 2.00 -2.91 -20.39
C GLU A 83 1.90 -1.41 -20.72
N THR A 84 1.43 -0.57 -19.78
CA THR A 84 1.39 0.90 -19.99
C THR A 84 2.49 1.68 -19.28
N LYS A 85 3.50 1.01 -18.69
CA LYS A 85 4.50 1.66 -17.82
C LYS A 85 5.51 2.54 -18.53
N ASN A 86 5.94 2.23 -19.76
CA ASN A 86 7.08 2.94 -20.34
C ASN A 86 6.73 4.35 -20.81
N GLN A 87 5.54 4.55 -21.41
CA GLN A 87 5.07 5.87 -21.83
C GLN A 87 4.58 6.70 -20.63
N LYS A 88 3.72 6.12 -19.77
CA LYS A 88 3.11 6.85 -18.64
C LYS A 88 4.11 7.28 -17.56
N ARG A 89 5.20 6.53 -17.34
CA ARG A 89 6.20 6.87 -16.30
C ARG A 89 7.04 8.10 -16.62
N PHE A 90 7.21 8.41 -17.91
CA PHE A 90 7.96 9.58 -18.32
C PHE A 90 7.21 10.86 -17.94
N GLU A 91 5.89 10.84 -18.10
CA GLU A 91 5.00 11.97 -17.80
C GLU A 91 4.58 12.03 -16.33
N ASP A 92 4.27 10.88 -15.72
CA ASP A 92 3.81 10.79 -14.33
C ASP A 92 4.61 9.75 -13.53
N LYS A 93 5.53 10.24 -12.69
CA LYS A 93 6.31 9.40 -11.77
C LYS A 93 5.42 8.62 -10.78
N PHE A 94 4.19 9.08 -10.52
CA PHE A 94 3.21 8.46 -9.63
C PHE A 94 2.23 7.53 -10.37
N ALA A 95 2.38 7.36 -11.69
CA ALA A 95 1.54 6.49 -12.52
C ALA A 95 1.25 5.10 -11.90
N PRO A 96 2.22 4.39 -11.27
CA PRO A 96 1.97 3.05 -10.72
C PRO A 96 0.92 2.99 -9.60
N LEU A 97 0.55 4.12 -8.99
CA LEU A 97 -0.46 4.19 -7.93
C LEU A 97 -1.62 5.14 -8.29
N ARG A 98 -1.51 5.90 -9.38
CA ARG A 98 -2.43 6.97 -9.79
C ARG A 98 -3.89 6.53 -9.79
N ASN A 99 -4.20 5.47 -10.53
CA ASN A 99 -5.58 4.98 -10.68
C ASN A 99 -6.22 4.63 -9.32
N ILE A 100 -5.52 3.83 -8.50
CA ILE A 100 -6.03 3.44 -7.18
C ILE A 100 -6.20 4.67 -6.27
N MET A 101 -5.26 5.62 -6.30
CA MET A 101 -5.35 6.83 -5.48
C MET A 101 -6.51 7.74 -5.90
N GLU A 102 -6.78 7.87 -7.20
CA GLU A 102 -7.94 8.62 -7.72
C GLU A 102 -9.26 7.97 -7.35
N MET A 103 -9.36 6.64 -7.47
CA MET A 103 -10.53 5.90 -7.02
C MET A 103 -10.78 6.10 -5.53
N PHE A 104 -9.72 6.02 -4.72
CA PHE A 104 -9.80 6.22 -3.27
C PHE A 104 -10.24 7.65 -2.93
N THR A 105 -9.57 8.66 -3.51
CA THR A 105 -9.87 10.08 -3.26
C THR A 105 -11.30 10.43 -3.67
N THR A 106 -11.76 9.93 -4.82
CA THR A 106 -13.14 10.14 -5.28
C THR A 106 -14.14 9.57 -4.28
N LYS A 107 -13.88 8.39 -3.73
CA LYS A 107 -14.75 7.77 -2.70
C LYS A 107 -14.73 8.53 -1.38
N CYS A 108 -13.58 9.06 -0.95
CA CYS A 108 -13.52 9.92 0.24
C CYS A 108 -14.36 11.19 0.05
N LYS A 109 -14.24 11.86 -1.10
CA LYS A 109 -14.98 13.08 -1.41
C LYS A 109 -16.49 12.84 -1.53
N SER A 110 -16.93 11.72 -2.10
CA SER A 110 -18.35 11.44 -2.28
C SER A 110 -19.08 11.02 -0.99
N ASN A 111 -18.34 10.55 0.02
CA ASN A 111 -18.92 9.94 1.22
C ASN A 111 -18.90 10.85 2.45
N TYR A 112 -18.40 12.08 2.32
CA TYR A 112 -18.30 13.02 3.44
C TYR A 112 -18.59 14.44 2.98
N ASN A 113 -19.49 15.13 3.68
CA ASN A 113 -19.73 16.55 3.47
C ASN A 113 -18.95 17.36 4.53
N PRO A 114 -17.96 18.17 4.13
CA PRO A 114 -17.16 18.95 5.07
C PRO A 114 -17.97 20.04 5.78
N SER A 115 -17.49 20.44 6.96
CA SER A 115 -17.99 21.62 7.66
C SER A 115 -17.41 22.91 7.07
N ALA A 116 -17.88 24.07 7.54
CA ALA A 116 -17.38 25.39 7.12
C ALA A 116 -15.89 25.63 7.42
N TYR A 117 -15.31 24.89 8.37
CA TYR A 117 -13.92 25.06 8.77
C TYR A 117 -13.08 23.87 8.29
N LEU A 118 -12.09 24.17 7.44
CA LEU A 118 -11.19 23.19 6.85
C LEU A 118 -9.74 23.62 7.08
N THR A 119 -8.87 22.63 7.29
CA THR A 119 -7.43 22.81 7.45
C THR A 119 -6.70 22.11 6.32
N VAL A 120 -5.76 22.82 5.70
CA VAL A 120 -4.85 22.26 4.69
C VAL A 120 -3.47 22.18 5.30
N ASP A 121 -2.92 20.98 5.35
CA ASP A 121 -1.57 20.72 5.85
C ASP A 121 -0.90 19.61 5.01
N GLU A 122 0.42 19.48 5.11
CA GLU A 122 1.17 18.46 4.43
C GLU A 122 1.36 17.20 5.30
N GLN A 123 1.05 16.04 4.74
CA GLN A 123 1.38 14.77 5.36
C GLN A 123 2.63 14.17 4.72
N LEU A 124 3.59 13.82 5.57
CA LEU A 124 4.87 13.25 5.18
C LEU A 124 4.93 11.77 5.54
N VAL A 125 5.07 10.89 4.54
CA VAL A 125 5.22 9.44 4.76
C VAL A 125 6.70 9.06 4.64
N THR A 126 7.28 8.55 5.73
CA THR A 126 8.69 8.16 5.79
C THR A 126 8.99 7.00 4.84
N PHE A 127 9.98 7.16 3.96
CA PHE A 127 10.42 6.09 3.06
C PHE A 127 11.93 6.11 2.86
N ARG A 128 12.60 4.98 3.08
CA ARG A 128 14.07 4.88 2.94
C ARG A 128 14.53 4.37 1.58
N GLY A 129 13.64 3.77 0.77
CA GLY A 129 13.98 3.23 -0.55
C GLY A 129 14.26 4.30 -1.62
N ARG A 130 14.61 3.83 -2.82
CA ARG A 130 14.74 4.70 -4.01
C ARG A 130 13.34 5.08 -4.49
N CYS A 131 13.06 6.37 -4.54
CA CYS A 131 11.80 6.92 -5.03
C CYS A 131 12.07 8.27 -5.71
N PRO A 132 11.58 8.50 -6.93
CA PRO A 132 11.97 9.64 -7.78
C PRO A 132 11.30 10.98 -7.40
N PHE A 133 10.40 10.98 -6.41
CA PHE A 133 9.72 12.15 -5.84
C PHE A 133 9.88 12.24 -4.32
N LYS A 134 10.92 11.58 -3.80
CA LYS A 134 11.27 11.58 -2.38
C LYS A 134 12.00 12.88 -2.03
N ILE A 135 11.55 13.58 -0.99
CA ILE A 135 12.11 14.88 -0.55
C ILE A 135 12.75 14.71 0.83
N ILE A 136 13.88 15.37 1.09
CA ILE A 136 14.50 15.41 2.42
C ILE A 136 14.02 16.70 3.10
N GLN A 137 13.38 16.59 4.27
CA GLN A 137 12.95 17.76 5.05
C GLN A 137 13.77 17.85 6.33
N THR A 138 14.59 18.89 6.44
CA THR A 138 15.56 19.08 7.54
C THR A 138 14.91 19.60 8.83
N SER A 139 13.73 20.20 8.75
CA SER A 139 13.00 20.75 9.91
C SER A 139 12.21 19.71 10.72
N VAL A 140 12.07 18.47 10.22
CA VAL A 140 11.39 17.39 10.93
C VAL A 140 12.45 16.50 11.58
N ARG A 141 12.29 16.13 12.87
CA ARG A 141 13.25 15.35 13.70
C ARG A 141 13.62 13.94 13.20
N LEU A 142 13.31 13.62 11.95
CA LEU A 142 13.60 12.35 11.32
C LEU A 142 14.57 12.62 10.17
N ASN A 143 15.80 12.10 10.26
CA ASN A 143 16.76 11.96 9.15
C ASN A 143 16.21 11.00 8.07
N THR A 144 15.04 11.31 7.52
CA THR A 144 14.27 10.43 6.65
C THR A 144 13.65 11.26 5.56
N ALA A 145 13.69 10.72 4.36
CA ALA A 145 13.09 11.37 3.22
C ALA A 145 11.63 10.92 3.08
N PHE A 146 10.77 11.82 2.64
CA PHE A 146 9.32 11.69 2.69
C PHE A 146 8.71 11.69 1.28
N ILE A 147 7.57 11.02 1.14
CA ILE A 147 6.72 11.11 -0.05
C ILE A 147 5.67 12.18 0.21
N LYS A 148 5.68 13.26 -0.59
CA LYS A 148 4.63 14.30 -0.54
C LYS A 148 3.39 13.78 -1.26
N GLY A 149 2.29 13.56 -0.53
CA GLY A 149 0.99 13.28 -1.11
C GLY A 149 0.44 14.54 -1.77
N LYS A 150 0.37 14.59 -3.10
CA LYS A 150 -0.28 15.69 -3.81
C LYS A 150 -1.77 15.39 -3.88
N ILE A 151 -2.54 15.90 -2.91
CA ILE A 151 -4.01 15.98 -3.05
C ILE A 151 -4.24 17.09 -4.08
N SER A 152 -4.94 16.79 -5.17
CA SER A 152 -5.26 17.81 -6.18
C SER A 152 -6.09 18.92 -5.55
N GLU A 153 -5.52 20.13 -5.57
CA GLU A 153 -6.20 21.39 -5.26
C GLU A 153 -7.28 21.61 -6.31
N ASN A 154 -8.47 21.09 -6.04
CA ASN A 154 -9.71 21.52 -6.68
C ASN A 154 -10.77 21.54 -5.58
N PHE A 155 -10.65 22.54 -4.71
CA PHE A 155 -11.75 23.07 -3.93
C PHE A 155 -12.14 24.40 -4.61
N ARG A 156 -13.15 24.33 -5.48
CA ARG A 156 -13.99 25.47 -5.83
C ARG A 156 -15.37 25.16 -5.32
#